data_AF-A0A1H7LIA6-F1
#
_entry.id   AF-A0A1H7LIA6-F1
#
_cell.length_a   1.000
_cell.length_b   1.000
_cell.length_c   1.000
_cell.angle_alpha   90.00
_cell.angle_beta   90.00
_cell.angle_gamma   90.00
#
_symmetry.space_group_name_H-M   'P 1'
#
loop_
_entity.id
_entity.type
_entity.pdbx_description
1 polymer ?
#
loop_
_entity_poly.entity_id
_entity_poly.type
_entity_poly.pdbx_seq_one_letter_code
_entity_poly.pdbx_strand_id
1 'polypeptide(L)'
;MDASLIPATFRTASGCLAPIIPDTWALDWAGGTEAEWLPVTARFGIAPDRLDALIQWVSHRFDKDFLWPNVFLTLEAAQEFCATFIPSGGDAFILGLGLASADADNLLNQTAPLPGQTAIGLHQILSRRLLPSEGGVPLGSEVLGVELGGSLHSSLCNSLERAFAQHLGARPNGHGLLDDHALAQRCAVYAGSEAAQAEPIPWQAWVLTEFPRAVGRPP
;
A
#
# COMPACT_ATOMS: atom_id res chain seq x y z
N MET A 1 9.68 -5.32 16.03
CA MET A 1 10.64 -4.56 15.21
C MET A 1 11.83 -4.14 16.06
N ASP A 2 13.04 -4.30 15.53
CA ASP A 2 14.28 -3.90 16.17
C ASP A 2 14.61 -2.41 15.94
N ALA A 3 14.55 -1.60 17.00
CA ALA A 3 14.80 -0.17 16.94
C ALA A 3 16.25 0.21 16.58
N SER A 4 17.20 -0.74 16.61
CA SER A 4 18.56 -0.52 16.13
C SER A 4 18.68 -0.63 14.61
N LEU A 5 17.68 -1.23 13.95
CA LEU A 5 17.66 -1.48 12.51
C LEU A 5 16.63 -0.62 11.78
N ILE A 6 15.52 -0.25 12.42
CA ILE A 6 14.42 0.50 11.81
C ILE A 6 14.32 1.91 12.42
N PRO A 7 14.15 2.97 11.61
CA PRO A 7 13.94 4.32 12.14
C PRO A 7 12.64 4.42 12.95
N ALA A 8 12.56 5.41 13.85
CA ALA A 8 11.38 5.64 14.69
C ALA A 8 10.10 5.92 13.87
N THR A 9 10.25 6.48 12.67
CA THR A 9 9.19 6.71 11.70
C THR A 9 9.63 6.18 10.36
N PHE A 10 8.73 5.51 9.65
CA PHE A 10 9.00 4.94 8.34
C PHE A 10 7.79 5.08 7.42
N ARG A 11 7.99 4.81 6.13
CA ARG A 11 6.96 4.76 5.10
C ARG A 11 6.71 3.31 4.74
N THR A 12 5.44 2.95 4.57
CA THR A 12 5.05 1.60 4.19
C THR A 12 3.71 1.62 3.50
N ALA A 13 3.51 0.69 2.57
CA ALA A 13 2.22 0.42 1.95
C ALA A 13 1.39 -0.63 2.71
N SER A 14 1.91 -1.16 3.84
CA SER A 14 1.27 -2.24 4.57
C SER A 14 0.27 -1.75 5.62
N GLY A 15 -0.96 -2.27 5.52
CA GLY A 15 -2.04 -2.01 6.48
C GLY A 15 -1.75 -2.55 7.89
N CYS A 16 -0.78 -3.46 8.04
CA CYS A 16 -0.37 -3.99 9.34
C CYS A 16 0.36 -2.97 10.22
N LEU A 17 1.00 -1.98 9.58
CA LEU A 17 1.93 -1.05 10.24
C LEU A 17 1.50 0.40 10.12
N ALA A 18 0.76 0.75 9.07
CA ALA A 18 0.19 2.07 8.88
C ALA A 18 -1.31 1.97 8.53
N PRO A 19 -2.16 2.87 9.05
CA PRO A 19 -3.55 2.94 8.60
C PRO A 19 -3.60 3.32 7.11
N ILE A 20 -4.51 2.71 6.36
CA ILE A 20 -4.78 3.01 4.95
C ILE A 20 -6.14 3.69 4.84
N ILE A 21 -6.27 4.66 3.95
CA ILE A 21 -7.55 5.33 3.67
C ILE A 21 -7.64 5.76 2.19
N PRO A 22 -8.80 5.60 1.54
CA PRO A 22 -9.94 4.78 1.98
C PRO A 22 -9.56 3.30 1.99
N ASP A 23 -10.22 2.53 2.86
CA ASP A 23 -10.07 1.07 2.92
C ASP A 23 -11.42 0.40 2.60
N THR A 24 -11.47 -0.93 2.62
CA THR A 24 -12.65 -1.72 2.19
C THR A 24 -13.95 -1.31 2.88
N TRP A 25 -13.89 -0.87 4.15
CA TRP A 25 -15.04 -0.37 4.91
C TRP A 25 -15.74 0.84 4.26
N ALA A 26 -15.05 1.57 3.40
CA ALA A 26 -15.59 2.75 2.71
C ALA A 26 -16.52 2.37 1.54
N LEU A 27 -16.80 1.09 1.34
CA LEU A 27 -17.76 0.60 0.37
C LEU A 27 -19.09 0.33 1.10
N ASP A 28 -20.17 0.92 0.60
CA ASP A 28 -21.54 0.79 1.13
C ASP A 28 -22.03 -0.65 1.29
N TRP A 29 -21.46 -1.59 0.55
CA TRP A 29 -21.74 -3.03 0.65
C TRP A 29 -20.76 -3.82 1.52
N ALA A 30 -19.65 -3.24 2.00
CA ALA A 30 -18.64 -3.94 2.82
C ALA A 30 -19.05 -4.13 4.29
N GLY A 31 -20.17 -3.55 4.71
CA GLY A 31 -20.75 -3.72 6.05
C GLY A 31 -20.04 -2.91 7.15
N GLY A 32 -20.35 -3.27 8.41
CA GLY A 32 -19.88 -2.61 9.62
C GLY A 32 -20.69 -1.39 10.05
N THR A 33 -20.18 -0.65 11.03
CA THR A 33 -20.90 0.40 11.74
C THR A 33 -20.10 1.69 11.83
N GLU A 34 -20.79 2.81 11.92
CA GLU A 34 -20.18 4.13 12.13
C GLU A 34 -19.22 4.12 13.34
N ALA A 35 -19.59 3.43 14.43
CA ALA A 35 -18.77 3.32 15.63
C ALA A 35 -17.40 2.65 15.37
N GLU A 36 -17.30 1.76 14.38
CA GLU A 36 -16.04 1.13 13.98
C GLU A 36 -15.20 2.05 13.08
N TRP A 37 -15.84 2.89 12.26
CA TRP A 37 -15.17 3.69 11.22
C TRP A 37 -14.71 5.06 11.69
N LEU A 38 -15.42 5.68 12.63
CA LEU A 38 -15.06 6.98 13.19
C LEU A 38 -13.63 7.03 13.76
N PRO A 39 -13.14 6.03 14.53
CA PRO A 39 -11.75 6.04 15.00
C PRO A 39 -10.72 5.99 13.87
N VAL A 40 -11.03 5.30 12.76
CA VAL A 40 -10.12 5.16 11.61
C VAL A 40 -10.04 6.49 10.85
N THR A 41 -11.18 7.10 10.54
CA THR A 41 -11.24 8.36 9.79
C THR A 41 -10.72 9.55 10.58
N ALA A 42 -10.91 9.56 11.91
CA ALA A 42 -10.39 10.59 12.80
C ALA A 42 -8.85 10.68 12.78
N ARG A 43 -8.14 9.57 12.55
CA ARG A 43 -6.66 9.57 12.40
C ARG A 43 -6.19 10.41 11.23
N PHE A 44 -7.03 10.55 10.21
CA PHE A 44 -6.78 11.38 9.03
C PHE A 44 -7.40 12.77 9.13
N GLY A 45 -8.01 13.11 10.27
CA GLY A 45 -8.67 14.39 10.52
C GLY A 45 -10.02 14.55 9.82
N ILE A 46 -10.62 13.46 9.32
CA ILE A 46 -11.92 13.51 8.65
C ILE A 46 -13.01 13.66 9.70
N ALA A 47 -13.87 14.66 9.54
CA ALA A 47 -14.97 14.92 10.47
C ALA A 47 -16.08 13.84 10.37
N PRO A 48 -16.75 13.49 11.48
CA PRO A 48 -17.80 12.46 11.50
C PRO A 48 -18.92 12.69 10.48
N ASP A 49 -19.35 13.95 10.31
CA ASP A 49 -20.39 14.36 9.37
C ASP A 49 -20.01 14.20 7.89
N ARG A 50 -18.75 13.86 7.59
CA ARG A 50 -18.24 13.58 6.25
C ARG A 50 -18.23 12.09 5.90
N LEU A 51 -18.52 11.20 6.85
CA LEU A 51 -18.41 9.75 6.65
C LEU A 51 -19.33 9.25 5.53
N ASP A 52 -20.61 9.63 5.54
CA ASP A 52 -21.58 9.22 4.52
C ASP A 52 -21.15 9.68 3.12
N ALA A 53 -20.68 10.92 3.01
CA ALA A 53 -20.21 11.47 1.74
C ALA A 53 -18.96 10.74 1.23
N LEU A 54 -18.06 10.32 2.13
CA LEU A 54 -16.89 9.53 1.80
C LEU A 54 -17.30 8.15 1.27
N ILE A 55 -18.17 7.43 1.99
CA ILE A 55 -18.63 6.10 1.60
C ILE A 55 -19.30 6.16 0.22
N GLN A 56 -20.20 7.12 0.00
CA GLN A 56 -20.85 7.31 -1.30
C GLN A 56 -19.84 7.63 -2.42
N TRP A 57 -18.84 8.46 -2.15
CA TRP A 57 -17.82 8.82 -3.12
C TRP A 57 -16.97 7.62 -3.53
N VAL A 58 -16.55 6.79 -2.55
CA VAL A 58 -15.74 5.59 -2.79
C VAL A 58 -16.55 4.52 -3.50
N SER A 59 -17.77 4.22 -3.05
CA SER A 59 -18.67 3.27 -3.73
C SER A 59 -18.96 3.66 -5.18
N HIS A 60 -19.16 4.94 -5.48
CA HIS A 60 -19.44 5.38 -6.86
C HIS A 60 -18.25 5.17 -7.83
N ARG A 61 -17.03 5.17 -7.28
CA ARG A 61 -15.75 5.06 -8.00
C ARG A 61 -15.15 3.65 -7.96
N PHE A 62 -15.76 2.74 -7.22
CA PHE A 62 -15.36 1.34 -7.18
C PHE A 62 -15.37 0.73 -8.60
N ASP A 63 -14.37 -0.09 -8.91
CA ASP A 63 -14.09 -0.69 -10.23
C ASP A 63 -13.80 0.30 -11.38
N LYS A 64 -13.72 1.60 -11.09
CA LYS A 64 -13.33 2.64 -12.05
C LYS A 64 -11.98 3.25 -11.69
N ASP A 65 -11.94 3.89 -10.53
CA ASP A 65 -10.79 4.66 -10.05
C ASP A 65 -10.24 4.11 -8.73
N PHE A 66 -11.08 3.42 -7.95
CA PHE A 66 -10.72 2.73 -6.72
C PHE A 66 -11.00 1.24 -6.86
N LEU A 67 -10.02 0.40 -6.52
CA LEU A 67 -10.07 -1.04 -6.71
C LEU A 67 -9.83 -1.78 -5.39
N TRP A 68 -10.41 -2.97 -5.30
CA TRP A 68 -10.30 -3.82 -4.13
C TRP A 68 -8.83 -4.22 -3.80
N PRO A 69 -8.42 -4.27 -2.53
CA PRO A 69 -9.17 -3.81 -1.36
C PRO A 69 -9.11 -2.28 -1.18
N ASN A 70 -7.98 -1.66 -1.51
CA ASN A 70 -7.71 -0.27 -1.14
C ASN A 70 -6.66 0.43 -2.02
N VAL A 71 -6.74 0.24 -3.34
CA VAL A 71 -5.80 0.85 -4.30
C VAL A 71 -6.49 1.77 -5.29
N PHE A 72 -5.95 2.99 -5.46
CA PHE A 72 -6.35 3.87 -6.55
C PHE A 72 -5.65 3.48 -7.85
N LEU A 73 -6.40 3.46 -8.95
CA LEU A 73 -5.89 3.18 -10.28
C LEU A 73 -4.97 4.30 -10.78
N THR A 74 -5.26 5.55 -10.42
CA THR A 74 -4.54 6.74 -10.89
C THR A 74 -4.14 7.66 -9.74
N LEU A 75 -3.06 8.41 -9.95
CA LEU A 75 -2.62 9.44 -9.01
C LEU A 75 -3.68 10.53 -8.84
N GLU A 76 -4.34 10.91 -9.94
CA GLU A 76 -5.37 11.95 -9.96
C GLU A 76 -6.55 11.58 -9.05
N ALA A 77 -6.98 10.31 -9.05
CA ALA A 77 -8.05 9.84 -8.17
C ALA A 77 -7.66 9.89 -6.69
N ALA A 78 -6.43 9.47 -6.36
CA ALA A 78 -5.90 9.56 -5.00
C ALA A 78 -5.78 11.01 -4.52
N GLN A 79 -5.36 11.91 -5.42
CA GLN A 79 -5.29 13.35 -5.15
C GLN A 79 -6.67 13.98 -4.99
N GLU A 80 -7.65 13.61 -5.81
CA GLU A 80 -9.04 14.06 -5.67
C GLU A 80 -9.63 13.61 -4.33
N PHE A 81 -9.40 12.35 -3.94
CA PHE A 81 -9.81 11.84 -2.62
C PHE A 81 -9.20 12.70 -1.49
N CYS A 82 -7.89 12.93 -1.54
CA CYS A 82 -7.20 13.76 -0.55
C CYS A 82 -7.76 15.19 -0.51
N ALA A 83 -7.95 15.83 -1.66
CA ALA A 83 -8.47 17.19 -1.74
C ALA A 83 -9.91 17.31 -1.21
N THR A 84 -10.70 16.24 -1.34
CA THR A 84 -12.12 16.22 -0.95
C THR A 84 -12.31 15.95 0.53
N PHE A 85 -11.55 15.01 1.10
CA PHE A 85 -11.82 14.46 2.43
C PHE A 85 -10.73 14.74 3.46
N ILE A 86 -9.47 14.84 3.05
CA ILE A 86 -8.35 14.98 3.99
C ILE A 86 -8.07 16.46 4.21
N PRO A 87 -8.15 16.98 5.45
CA PRO A 87 -7.84 18.38 5.73
C PRO A 87 -6.40 18.73 5.33
N SER A 88 -6.15 20.01 5.04
CA SER A 88 -4.81 20.50 4.69
C SER A 88 -3.76 20.17 5.76
N GLY A 89 -4.14 20.24 7.04
CA GLY A 89 -3.29 19.86 8.19
C GLY A 89 -3.34 18.38 8.58
N GLY A 90 -4.10 17.55 7.86
CA GLY A 90 -4.17 16.10 8.10
C GLY A 90 -2.85 15.42 7.76
N ASP A 91 -2.46 14.44 8.58
CA ASP A 91 -1.25 13.63 8.41
C ASP A 91 -1.55 12.43 7.49
N ALA A 92 -1.41 12.66 6.18
CA ALA A 92 -1.64 11.66 5.15
C ALA A 92 -0.67 11.83 3.99
N PHE A 93 -0.34 10.73 3.33
CA PHE A 93 0.58 10.68 2.19
C PHE A 93 -0.03 9.84 1.07
N ILE A 94 0.34 10.16 -0.17
CA ILE A 94 0.00 9.33 -1.33
C ILE A 94 1.27 8.55 -1.70
N LEU A 95 1.19 7.23 -1.64
CA LEU A 95 2.27 6.33 -2.05
C LEU A 95 1.91 5.69 -3.39
N GLY A 96 2.74 5.91 -4.40
CA GLY A 96 2.75 5.10 -5.61
C GLY A 96 3.62 3.87 -5.43
N LEU A 97 3.17 2.76 -6.00
CA LEU A 97 3.83 1.47 -5.94
C LEU A 97 4.32 1.09 -7.34
N GLY A 98 5.65 1.02 -7.50
CA GLY A 98 6.30 0.57 -8.72
C GLY A 98 6.82 -0.86 -8.58
N LEU A 99 6.69 -1.66 -9.62
CA LEU A 99 7.21 -3.03 -9.66
C LEU A 99 7.95 -3.25 -10.99
N ALA A 100 9.11 -3.92 -10.94
CA ALA A 100 9.84 -4.26 -12.16
C ALA A 100 9.00 -5.22 -13.03
N SER A 101 9.11 -5.11 -14.35
CA SER A 101 8.25 -5.88 -15.27
C SER A 101 8.31 -7.40 -15.04
N ALA A 102 9.50 -7.94 -14.75
CA ALA A 102 9.66 -9.36 -14.46
C ALA A 102 9.01 -9.79 -13.14
N ASP A 103 9.10 -8.94 -12.11
CA ASP A 103 8.46 -9.19 -10.81
C ASP A 103 6.93 -9.06 -10.92
N ALA A 104 6.45 -8.14 -11.77
CA ALA A 104 5.04 -8.02 -12.10
C ALA A 104 4.51 -9.26 -12.85
N ASP A 105 5.26 -9.82 -13.80
CA ASP A 105 4.89 -11.08 -14.47
C ASP A 105 4.74 -12.22 -13.46
N ASN A 106 5.70 -12.33 -12.55
CA ASN A 106 5.69 -13.35 -11.51
C ASN A 106 4.48 -13.18 -10.58
N LEU A 107 4.23 -11.96 -10.10
CA LEU A 107 3.11 -11.68 -9.22
C LEU A 107 1.76 -11.92 -9.91
N LEU A 108 1.61 -11.55 -11.18
CA LEU A 108 0.38 -11.80 -11.93
C LEU A 108 0.07 -13.29 -12.07
N ASN A 109 1.11 -14.11 -12.29
CA ASN A 109 0.94 -15.57 -12.34
C ASN A 109 0.51 -16.16 -10.99
N GLN A 110 1.04 -15.63 -9.88
CA GLN A 110 0.74 -16.12 -8.54
C GLN A 110 -0.61 -15.61 -7.99
N THR A 111 -1.09 -14.49 -8.50
CA THR A 111 -2.34 -13.83 -8.06
C THR A 111 -3.47 -13.95 -9.07
N ALA A 112 -3.32 -14.81 -10.08
CA ALA A 112 -4.35 -15.03 -11.09
C ALA A 112 -5.66 -15.49 -10.41
N PRO A 113 -6.80 -14.85 -10.70
CA PRO A 113 -8.05 -15.23 -10.09
C PRO A 113 -8.45 -16.64 -10.52
N LEU A 114 -9.07 -17.39 -9.61
CA LEU A 114 -9.70 -18.65 -9.96
C LEU A 114 -10.92 -18.41 -10.88
N PRO A 115 -11.34 -19.40 -11.69
CA PRO A 115 -12.53 -19.28 -12.51
C PRO A 115 -13.75 -18.84 -11.69
N GLY A 116 -14.39 -17.75 -12.10
CA GLY A 116 -15.55 -17.17 -11.42
C GLY A 116 -15.22 -16.20 -10.27
N GLN A 117 -13.94 -15.93 -10.01
CA GLN A 117 -13.51 -14.90 -9.05
C GLN A 117 -13.05 -13.63 -9.78
N THR A 118 -13.27 -12.48 -9.15
CA THR A 118 -12.73 -11.19 -9.61
C THR A 118 -11.28 -11.05 -9.17
N ALA A 119 -10.44 -10.52 -10.06
CA ALA A 119 -9.04 -10.21 -9.72
C ALA A 119 -8.96 -9.09 -8.67
N ILE A 120 -8.01 -9.19 -7.74
CA ILE A 120 -7.67 -8.09 -6.84
C ILE A 120 -7.18 -6.86 -7.63
N GLY A 121 -7.34 -5.67 -7.07
CA GLY A 121 -7.02 -4.40 -7.70
C GLY A 121 -5.56 -4.30 -8.16
N LEU A 122 -4.61 -4.78 -7.35
CA LEU A 122 -3.19 -4.85 -7.74
C LEU A 122 -2.99 -5.68 -9.01
N HIS A 123 -3.63 -6.85 -9.12
CA HIS A 123 -3.58 -7.68 -10.32
C HIS A 123 -4.16 -6.95 -11.53
N GLN A 124 -5.30 -6.27 -11.36
CA GLN A 124 -5.92 -5.48 -12.42
C GLN A 124 -5.02 -4.33 -12.90
N ILE A 125 -4.37 -3.61 -11.99
CA ILE A 125 -3.47 -2.48 -12.32
C ILE A 125 -2.22 -2.99 -13.03
N LEU A 126 -1.53 -3.99 -12.46
CA LEU A 126 -0.30 -4.53 -13.03
C LEU A 126 -0.53 -5.14 -14.42
N SER A 127 -1.68 -5.76 -14.65
CA SER A 127 -2.06 -6.30 -15.97
C SER A 127 -2.10 -5.23 -17.07
N ARG A 128 -2.36 -3.96 -16.71
CA ARG A 128 -2.42 -2.84 -17.66
C ARG A 128 -1.04 -2.30 -18.04
N ARG A 129 0.03 -2.69 -17.34
CA ARG A 129 1.42 -2.25 -17.60
C ARG A 129 1.56 -0.73 -17.70
N LEU A 130 0.87 -0.03 -16.80
CA LEU A 130 0.96 1.42 -16.71
C LEU A 130 2.37 1.81 -16.24
N LEU A 131 2.90 2.88 -16.83
CA LEU A 131 4.11 3.50 -16.33
C LEU A 131 3.80 4.24 -15.01
N PRO A 132 4.75 4.31 -14.06
CA PRO A 132 4.58 5.12 -12.86
C PRO A 132 4.28 6.58 -13.21
N SER A 133 3.41 7.21 -12.44
CA SER A 133 3.13 8.65 -12.57
C SER A 133 4.37 9.49 -12.31
N GLU A 134 4.48 10.62 -13.02
CA GLU A 134 5.57 11.59 -12.85
C GLU A 134 5.32 12.54 -11.66
N GLY A 135 6.36 13.25 -11.22
CA GLY A 135 6.25 14.31 -10.21
C GLY A 135 6.29 13.86 -8.74
N GLY A 136 6.54 12.57 -8.49
CA GLY A 136 6.76 12.03 -7.14
C GLY A 136 8.24 11.99 -6.74
N VAL A 137 8.47 11.80 -5.44
CA VAL A 137 9.80 11.64 -4.84
C VAL A 137 10.03 10.16 -4.53
N PRO A 138 11.00 9.49 -5.20
CA PRO A 138 11.35 8.11 -4.87
C PRO A 138 11.90 8.03 -3.44
N LEU A 139 11.39 7.08 -2.65
CA LEU A 139 11.78 6.90 -1.25
C LEU A 139 12.72 5.71 -1.02
N GLY A 140 12.70 4.74 -1.94
CA GLY A 140 13.43 3.48 -1.83
C GLY A 140 12.53 2.27 -2.14
N SER A 141 13.02 1.08 -1.85
CA SER A 141 12.30 -0.17 -2.08
C SER A 141 11.81 -0.80 -0.77
N GLU A 142 10.56 -1.24 -0.74
CA GLU A 142 9.98 -2.06 0.33
C GLU A 142 9.85 -3.51 -0.14
N VAL A 143 10.13 -4.47 0.75
CA VAL A 143 9.78 -5.88 0.51
C VAL A 143 8.37 -6.11 1.04
N LEU A 144 7.42 -6.31 0.12
CA LEU A 144 6.00 -6.48 0.42
C LEU A 144 5.49 -7.85 -0.05
N GLY A 145 4.74 -8.50 0.82
CA GLY A 145 3.96 -9.70 0.55
C GLY A 145 2.55 -9.32 0.11
N VAL A 146 2.00 -10.02 -0.88
CA VAL A 146 0.63 -9.80 -1.37
C VAL A 146 -0.27 -10.95 -0.94
N GLU A 147 -1.20 -10.70 -0.02
CA GLU A 147 -2.18 -11.71 0.40
C GLU A 147 -3.20 -12.00 -0.70
N LEU A 148 -3.86 -13.16 -0.65
CA LEU A 148 -4.93 -13.55 -1.59
C LEU A 148 -6.03 -12.48 -1.71
N GLY A 149 -6.35 -11.79 -0.61
CA GLY A 149 -7.33 -10.69 -0.59
C GLY A 149 -6.84 -9.36 -1.16
N GLY A 150 -5.55 -9.27 -1.51
CA GLY A 150 -4.88 -8.09 -2.07
C GLY A 150 -4.23 -7.15 -1.04
N SER A 151 -4.37 -7.45 0.25
CA SER A 151 -3.70 -6.71 1.32
C SER A 151 -2.18 -6.87 1.22
N LEU A 152 -1.46 -5.79 1.55
CA LEU A 152 0.00 -5.75 1.54
C LEU A 152 0.57 -5.97 2.94
N HIS A 153 1.53 -6.89 3.04
CA HIS A 153 2.26 -7.23 4.26
C HIS A 153 3.70 -6.75 4.14
N SER A 154 4.12 -5.86 5.02
CA SER A 154 5.53 -5.45 5.06
C SER A 154 6.37 -6.59 5.63
N SER A 155 7.55 -6.82 5.07
CA SER A 155 8.54 -7.73 5.69
C SER A 155 8.81 -7.41 7.17
N LEU A 156 8.58 -6.16 7.59
CA LEU A 156 8.68 -5.71 8.98
C LEU A 156 7.56 -6.26 9.90
N CYS A 157 6.33 -6.50 9.40
CA CYS A 157 5.30 -7.15 10.21
C CYS A 157 5.61 -8.64 10.43
N ASN A 158 6.45 -9.22 9.57
CA ASN A 158 7.00 -10.56 9.69
C ASN A 158 8.36 -10.60 10.43
N SER A 159 8.80 -9.48 11.03
CA SER A 159 10.05 -9.36 11.78
C SER A 159 11.33 -9.75 10.99
N LEU A 160 11.31 -9.58 9.66
CA LEU A 160 12.40 -10.01 8.78
C LEU A 160 13.60 -9.06 8.77
N GLU A 161 13.52 -7.90 9.44
CA GLU A 161 14.60 -6.91 9.44
C GLU A 161 15.92 -7.48 9.96
N ARG A 162 15.87 -8.36 10.97
CA ARG A 162 17.05 -9.01 11.54
C ARG A 162 17.65 -10.02 10.58
N ALA A 163 16.80 -10.83 9.95
CA ALA A 163 17.23 -11.84 9.00
C ALA A 163 17.86 -11.19 7.76
N PHE A 164 17.24 -10.14 7.21
CA PHE A 164 17.81 -9.36 6.11
C PHE A 164 19.14 -8.70 6.52
N ALA A 165 19.22 -8.15 7.73
CA ALA A 165 20.43 -7.53 8.23
C ALA A 165 21.59 -8.52 8.42
N GLN A 166 21.31 -9.72 8.91
CA GLN A 166 22.29 -10.76 9.23
C GLN A 166 22.74 -11.56 8.00
N HIS A 167 21.79 -11.96 7.14
CA HIS A 167 22.07 -12.84 6.02
C HIS A 167 22.43 -12.10 4.73
N LEU A 168 21.88 -10.90 4.53
CA LEU A 168 22.01 -10.14 3.29
C LEU A 168 22.72 -8.80 3.48
N GLY A 169 23.05 -8.44 4.72
CA GLY A 169 23.68 -7.16 5.05
C GLY A 169 22.76 -5.96 4.84
N ALA A 170 21.43 -6.18 4.75
CA ALA A 170 20.49 -5.12 4.44
C ALA A 170 20.37 -4.09 5.58
N ARG A 171 20.32 -2.82 5.21
CA ARG A 171 20.11 -1.70 6.13
C ARG A 171 19.13 -0.73 5.47
N PRO A 172 18.02 -0.38 6.14
CA PRO A 172 17.11 0.60 5.58
C PRO A 172 17.69 2.02 5.70
N ASN A 173 17.22 2.89 4.83
CA ASN A 173 17.49 4.31 4.80
C ASN A 173 16.61 5.05 5.84
N GLY A 174 16.66 6.39 5.84
CA GLY A 174 15.90 7.23 6.77
C GLY A 174 14.37 7.10 6.67
N HIS A 175 13.85 6.48 5.61
CA HIS A 175 12.42 6.19 5.41
C HIS A 175 12.03 4.77 5.81
N GLY A 176 12.98 3.94 6.29
CA GLY A 176 12.73 2.53 6.59
C GLY A 176 12.76 1.62 5.36
N LEU A 177 13.27 2.11 4.22
CA LEU A 177 13.26 1.42 2.92
C LEU A 177 14.69 1.10 2.45
N LEU A 178 14.85 0.23 1.44
CA LEU A 178 16.16 -0.12 0.88
C LEU A 178 16.50 0.76 -0.33
N ASP A 179 17.64 1.44 -0.30
CA ASP A 179 18.10 2.27 -1.44
C ASP A 179 18.50 1.41 -2.65
N ASP A 180 19.10 0.25 -2.41
CA ASP A 180 19.49 -0.71 -3.46
C ASP A 180 18.31 -1.65 -3.78
N HIS A 181 17.67 -1.41 -4.93
CA HIS A 181 16.56 -2.25 -5.40
C HIS A 181 16.98 -3.70 -5.65
N ALA A 182 18.21 -3.96 -6.13
CA ALA A 182 18.68 -5.33 -6.35
C ALA A 182 18.88 -6.07 -5.02
N LEU A 183 19.29 -5.36 -3.96
CA LEU A 183 19.29 -5.91 -2.60
C LEU A 183 17.87 -6.19 -2.11
N ALA A 184 16.92 -5.29 -2.36
CA ALA A 184 15.51 -5.52 -2.02
C ALA A 184 14.94 -6.76 -2.72
N GLN A 185 15.26 -6.98 -4.00
CA GLN A 185 14.88 -8.20 -4.73
C GLN A 185 15.45 -9.46 -4.09
N ARG A 186 16.73 -9.46 -3.67
CA ARG A 186 17.31 -10.59 -2.92
C ARG A 186 16.60 -10.81 -1.57
N CYS A 187 16.20 -9.74 -0.90
CA CYS A 187 15.44 -9.83 0.35
C CYS A 187 14.03 -10.42 0.11
N ALA A 188 13.36 -10.05 -0.98
CA ALA A 188 12.07 -10.64 -1.37
C ALA A 188 12.19 -12.15 -1.66
N VAL A 189 13.24 -12.56 -2.39
CA VAL A 189 13.53 -13.99 -2.61
C VAL A 189 13.76 -14.72 -1.29
N TYR A 190 14.52 -14.13 -0.37
CA TYR A 190 14.73 -14.71 0.95
C TYR A 190 13.40 -14.81 1.74
N ALA A 191 12.57 -13.77 1.73
CA ALA A 191 11.29 -13.75 2.43
C ALA A 191 10.35 -14.89 1.95
N GLY A 192 10.37 -15.20 0.66
CA GLY A 192 9.61 -16.33 0.10
C GLY A 192 10.23 -17.72 0.34
N SER A 193 11.36 -17.82 1.05
CA SER A 193 12.00 -19.10 1.34
C SER A 193 11.53 -19.71 2.66
N GLU A 194 11.58 -21.04 2.78
CA GLU A 194 11.28 -21.74 4.05
C GLU A 194 12.15 -21.26 5.22
N ALA A 195 13.39 -20.84 4.94
CA ALA A 195 14.33 -20.35 5.94
C ALA A 195 13.88 -19.04 6.59
N ALA A 196 13.11 -18.21 5.90
CA ALA A 196 12.60 -16.96 6.45
C ALA A 196 11.45 -17.16 7.44
N GLN A 197 10.74 -18.30 7.37
CA GLN A 197 9.54 -18.57 8.16
C GLN A 197 8.50 -17.45 8.11
N ALA A 198 8.48 -16.68 7.01
CA ALA A 198 7.50 -15.64 6.77
C ALA A 198 6.16 -16.25 6.34
N GLU A 199 5.13 -15.41 6.27
CA GLU A 199 3.86 -15.79 5.66
C GLU A 199 4.07 -16.37 4.24
N PRO A 200 3.38 -17.49 3.90
CA PRO A 200 3.54 -18.18 2.62
C PRO A 200 2.76 -17.46 1.50
N ILE A 201 3.12 -16.21 1.25
CA ILE A 201 2.51 -15.32 0.26
C ILE A 201 3.55 -14.86 -0.78
N PRO A 202 3.12 -14.40 -1.97
CA PRO A 202 3.99 -13.76 -2.95
C PRO A 202 4.75 -12.55 -2.38
N TRP A 203 6.07 -12.66 -2.23
CA TRP A 203 6.94 -11.56 -1.80
C TRP A 203 7.63 -10.90 -3.00
N GLN A 204 7.58 -9.58 -3.08
CA GLN A 204 8.25 -8.80 -4.13
C GLN A 204 8.91 -7.54 -3.56
N ALA A 205 9.88 -7.00 -4.30
CA ALA A 205 10.48 -5.70 -4.01
C ALA A 205 9.75 -4.60 -4.78
N TRP A 206 9.11 -3.69 -4.06
CA TRP A 206 8.33 -2.58 -4.63
C TRP A 206 9.05 -1.27 -4.42
N VAL A 207 9.15 -0.45 -5.47
CA VAL A 207 9.64 0.92 -5.34
C VAL A 207 8.49 1.79 -4.83
N LEU A 208 8.72 2.49 -3.71
CA LEU A 208 7.78 3.45 -3.16
C LEU A 208 8.14 4.86 -3.61
N THR A 209 7.14 5.57 -4.12
CA THR A 209 7.25 6.97 -4.52
C THR A 209 6.21 7.78 -3.78
N GLU A 210 6.62 8.84 -3.07
CA GLU A 210 5.69 9.74 -2.39
C GLU A 210 5.25 10.86 -3.34
N PHE A 211 3.94 11.11 -3.41
CA PHE A 211 3.37 12.17 -4.22
C PHE A 211 2.74 13.26 -3.35
N PRO A 212 2.78 14.53 -3.82
CA PRO A 212 2.09 15.60 -3.14
C PRO A 212 0.59 15.36 -3.12
N ARG A 213 -0.03 15.61 -1.97
CA ARG A 213 -1.49 15.71 -1.88
C ARG A 213 -1.95 16.96 -2.63
N ALA A 214 -3.02 16.85 -3.40
CA ALA A 214 -3.77 18.03 -3.79
C ALA A 214 -4.46 18.59 -2.54
N VAL A 215 -4.26 19.87 -2.25
CA VAL A 215 -4.98 20.54 -1.17
C VAL A 215 -6.22 21.19 -1.77
N GLY A 216 -7.40 20.70 -1.39
CA GLY A 216 -8.66 21.35 -1.74
C GLY A 216 -8.64 22.79 -1.23
N ARG A 217 -9.12 23.74 -2.05
CA ARG A 217 -9.37 25.10 -1.55
C ARG A 217 -10.46 24.98 -0.48
N PRO A 218 -10.29 25.53 0.73
CA PRO A 218 -11.39 25.56 1.69
C PRO A 218 -12.60 26.23 1.03
N PRO A 219 -13.84 25.76 1.32
CA PRO A 219 -15.05 26.38 0.79
C PRO A 219 -15.16 27.86 1.17
#